data_AF-A0A5J4G0A2-F1
#
_entry.id   AF-A0A5J4G0A2-F1
#
_cell.length_a   1.000
_cell.length_b   1.000
_cell.length_c   1.000
_cell.angle_alpha   90.00
_cell.angle_beta   90.00
_cell.angle_gamma   90.00
#
_symmetry.space_group_name_H-M   'P 1'
#
loop_
_entity.id
_entity.type
_entity.pdbx_description
1 polymer ?
#
loop_
_entity_poly.entity_id
_entity_poly.type
_entity_poly.pdbx_seq_one_letter_code
_entity_poly.pdbx_strand_id
1 'polypeptide(L)'
;MKSDTYTKTILTIIAICLTINAVRDFKIIPSAYAGNKTTFLNENTSTKYQLVPISETNTIDVRIVDINTYDELNINLKSVNTYDEVKVNIKSIDTQDELDVNIDEVGGRFISEGKIDVRTSN
;
A
#
# COMPACT_ATOMS: atom_id res chain seq x y z
N MET A 1 -45.65 50.44 42.92
CA MET A 1 -45.81 50.37 41.44
C MET A 1 -44.54 50.67 40.65
N LYS A 2 -43.65 51.61 41.05
CA LYS A 2 -42.45 51.97 40.25
C LYS A 2 -41.40 50.85 40.12
N SER A 3 -41.22 50.01 41.15
CA SER A 3 -40.25 48.89 41.13
C SER A 3 -40.57 47.81 40.10
N ASP A 4 -41.85 47.54 39.80
CA ASP A 4 -42.24 46.49 38.85
C ASP A 4 -41.86 46.87 37.40
N THR A 5 -41.92 48.17 37.07
CA THR A 5 -41.52 48.67 35.75
C THR A 5 -40.00 48.62 35.55
N TYR A 6 -39.22 48.96 36.58
CA TYR A 6 -37.75 48.86 36.53
C TYR A 6 -37.29 47.42 36.34
N THR A 7 -37.83 46.49 37.13
CA THR A 7 -37.49 45.07 37.03
C THR A 7 -37.87 44.49 35.67
N LYS A 8 -39.06 44.80 35.15
CA LYS A 8 -39.48 44.38 33.80
C LYS A 8 -38.58 44.92 32.70
N THR A 9 -38.16 46.19 32.81
CA THR A 9 -37.29 46.82 31.80
C THR A 9 -35.92 46.14 31.77
N ILE A 10 -35.31 45.93 32.94
CA ILE A 10 -34.02 45.25 33.07
C ILE A 10 -34.10 43.79 32.59
N LEU A 11 -35.16 43.07 32.95
CA LEU A 11 -35.36 41.69 32.51
C LEU A 11 -35.50 41.59 30.98
N THR A 12 -36.16 42.57 30.36
CA THR A 12 -36.31 42.63 28.90
C THR A 12 -34.97 42.86 28.21
N ILE A 13 -34.13 43.75 28.76
CA ILE A 13 -32.79 44.01 28.23
C ILE A 13 -31.92 42.75 28.34
N ILE A 14 -31.95 42.07 29.49
CA ILE A 14 -31.20 40.82 29.71
C ILE A 14 -31.67 39.73 28.72
N ALA A 15 -32.98 39.60 28.51
CA ALA A 15 -33.54 38.63 27.58
C ALA A 15 -33.09 38.89 26.13
N ILE A 16 -33.05 40.16 25.69
CA ILE A 16 -32.55 40.53 24.37
C ILE A 16 -31.06 40.17 24.21
N CYS A 17 -30.23 40.52 25.19
CA CYS A 17 -28.80 40.18 25.19
C CYS A 17 -28.56 38.68 25.12
N LEU A 18 -29.32 37.89 25.90
CA LEU A 18 -29.23 36.43 25.88
C LEU A 18 -29.67 35.84 24.55
N THR A 19 -30.70 36.40 23.92
CA THR A 19 -31.19 35.94 22.61
C THR A 19 -30.13 36.16 21.52
N ILE A 20 -29.45 37.31 21.53
CA ILE A 20 -28.37 37.60 20.57
C ILE A 20 -27.17 36.67 20.76
N ASN A 21 -26.78 36.38 22.01
CA ASN A 21 -25.71 35.43 22.30
C ASN A 21 -26.07 34.02 21.85
N ALA A 22 -27.29 33.56 22.13
CA ALA A 22 -27.76 32.24 21.71
C ALA A 22 -27.73 32.07 20.18
N VAL A 23 -28.10 33.11 19.43
CA VAL A 23 -28.06 33.10 17.95
C VAL A 23 -26.61 33.09 17.42
N ARG A 24 -25.66 33.75 18.10
CA ARG A 24 -24.24 33.72 17.71
C ARG A 24 -23.60 32.35 17.90
N ASP A 25 -23.98 31.66 18.98
CA ASP A 25 -23.46 30.32 19.28
C ASP A 25 -24.16 29.23 18.46
N PHE A 26 -25.33 29.52 17.91
CA PHE A 26 -26.02 28.65 16.96
C PHE A 26 -25.30 28.67 15.61
N LYS A 27 -24.30 27.80 15.44
CA LYS A 27 -23.67 27.50 14.16
C LYS A 27 -24.68 26.79 13.23
N ILE A 28 -25.59 27.56 12.62
CA ILE A 28 -26.58 27.08 11.63
C ILE A 28 -25.89 26.43 10.42
N ILE A 29 -24.68 26.89 10.11
CA ILE A 29 -23.86 26.35 9.03
C ILE A 29 -22.70 25.60 9.68
N PRO A 30 -22.64 24.26 9.58
CA PRO A 30 -21.49 23.51 10.06
C PRO A 30 -20.26 23.92 9.23
N SER A 31 -19.24 24.44 9.90
CA SER A 31 -17.93 24.68 9.29
C SER A 31 -17.29 23.34 8.99
N ALA A 32 -17.21 22.97 7.70
CA ALA A 32 -16.50 21.78 7.26
C ALA A 32 -14.99 22.01 7.48
N TYR A 33 -14.47 21.50 8.59
CA TYR A 33 -13.03 21.34 8.75
C TYR A 33 -12.59 20.20 7.83
N ALA A 34 -11.79 20.53 6.81
CA ALA A 34 -10.98 19.54 6.12
C ALA A 34 -9.97 18.99 7.14
N GLY A 35 -10.38 17.95 7.86
CA GLY A 35 -9.46 17.17 8.64
C GLY A 35 -8.47 16.58 7.66
N ASN A 36 -7.19 16.93 7.82
CA ASN A 36 -6.10 16.18 7.22
C ASN A 36 -6.15 14.80 7.89
N LYS A 37 -7.04 13.94 7.41
CA LYS A 37 -7.10 12.56 7.83
C LYS A 37 -5.84 11.96 7.21
N THR A 38 -4.75 12.02 7.98
CA THR A 38 -3.70 11.02 7.92
C THR A 38 -4.41 9.71 8.18
N THR A 39 -4.94 9.14 7.10
CA THR A 39 -5.57 7.84 7.09
C THR A 39 -4.41 6.88 7.25
N PHE A 40 -3.97 6.70 8.49
CA PHE A 40 -3.34 5.48 8.90
C PHE A 40 -4.34 4.39 8.54
N LEU A 41 -3.91 3.60 7.57
CA LEU A 41 -4.67 2.63 6.82
C LEU A 41 -5.45 1.77 7.81
N ASN A 42 -6.78 1.90 7.77
CA ASN A 42 -7.67 1.09 8.58
C ASN A 42 -7.53 -0.36 8.09
N GLU A 43 -7.12 -1.21 9.03
CA GLU A 43 -7.08 -2.64 8.86
C GLU A 43 -8.45 -3.17 8.46
N ASN A 44 -8.42 -4.18 7.60
CA ASN A 44 -9.52 -5.04 7.21
C ASN A 44 -10.36 -4.57 6.00
N THR A 45 -9.94 -5.14 4.87
CA THR A 45 -10.71 -5.46 3.66
C THR A 45 -10.92 -4.34 2.63
N SER A 46 -10.04 -4.30 1.63
CA SER A 46 -10.47 -4.16 0.24
C SER A 46 -9.37 -4.65 -0.70
N THR A 47 -9.63 -5.78 -1.33
CA THR A 47 -8.89 -6.29 -2.48
C THR A 47 -9.14 -5.34 -3.67
N LYS A 48 -8.11 -5.17 -4.52
CA LYS A 48 -8.13 -4.48 -5.85
C LYS A 48 -7.49 -3.08 -5.85
N TYR A 49 -6.17 -3.09 -5.84
CA TYR A 49 -5.24 -1.98 -6.08
C TYR A 49 -5.19 -0.88 -5.02
N GLN A 50 -4.00 -0.70 -4.45
CA GLN A 50 -3.65 0.45 -3.63
C GLN A 50 -2.63 1.30 -4.38
N LEU A 51 -2.73 2.62 -4.21
CA LEU A 51 -1.71 3.53 -4.68
C LEU A 51 -0.46 3.33 -3.82
N VAL A 52 0.62 2.87 -4.44
CA VAL A 52 1.91 2.76 -3.78
C VAL A 52 2.64 4.10 -3.98
N PRO A 53 3.02 4.81 -2.91
CA PRO A 53 3.76 6.05 -3.04
C PRO A 53 5.09 5.76 -3.74
N ILE A 54 5.38 6.54 -4.78
CA ILE A 54 6.69 6.53 -5.42
C ILE A 54 7.65 7.36 -4.56
N SER A 55 8.87 6.87 -4.38
CA SER A 55 9.91 7.65 -3.71
C SER A 55 10.27 8.90 -4.53
N GLU A 56 10.95 9.88 -3.92
CA GLU A 56 11.48 11.05 -4.64
C GLU A 56 12.43 10.67 -5.79
N THR A 57 13.01 9.46 -5.74
CA THR A 57 13.87 8.89 -6.78
C THR A 57 13.11 8.07 -7.82
N ASN A 58 11.77 8.12 -7.85
CA ASN A 58 10.90 7.33 -8.72
C ASN A 58 11.10 5.81 -8.58
N THR A 59 11.45 5.34 -7.39
CA THR A 59 11.57 3.91 -7.07
C THR A 59 10.38 3.43 -6.25
N ILE A 60 10.09 2.13 -6.36
CA ILE A 60 9.07 1.46 -5.56
C ILE A 60 9.73 0.27 -4.87
N ASP A 61 9.77 0.30 -3.54
CA ASP A 61 10.27 -0.82 -2.75
C ASP A 61 9.12 -1.78 -2.46
N VAL A 62 9.18 -2.99 -3.03
CA VAL A 62 8.15 -4.02 -2.86
C VAL A 62 8.73 -5.20 -2.09
N ARG A 63 8.11 -5.52 -0.95
CA ARG A 63 8.38 -6.76 -0.21
C ARG A 63 7.19 -7.68 -0.33
N ILE A 64 7.42 -8.86 -0.92
CA ILE A 64 6.41 -9.90 -1.09
C ILE A 64 6.61 -10.92 0.04
N VAL A 65 5.60 -11.08 0.90
CA VAL A 65 5.61 -12.06 2.02
C VAL A 65 4.29 -12.81 2.08
N ASP A 66 4.32 -14.01 2.67
CA ASP A 66 3.14 -14.81 3.00
C ASP A 66 2.17 -15.01 1.81
N ILE A 67 2.73 -15.29 0.63
CA ILE A 67 1.94 -15.58 -0.57
C ILE A 67 1.27 -16.94 -0.39
N ASN A 68 0.00 -16.93 0.02
CA ASN A 68 -0.86 -18.11 0.09
C ASN A 68 -1.61 -18.28 -1.23
N THR A 69 -0.90 -18.65 -2.30
CA THR A 69 -1.51 -19.09 -3.55
C THR A 69 -1.69 -20.60 -3.49
N TYR A 70 -2.84 -21.11 -3.92
CA TYR A 70 -3.13 -22.55 -3.91
C TYR A 70 -2.17 -23.36 -4.80
N ASP A 71 -1.56 -22.73 -5.80
CA ASP A 71 -0.65 -23.39 -6.74
C ASP A 71 0.70 -22.65 -6.83
N GLU A 72 0.77 -21.51 -7.53
CA GLU A 72 2.06 -20.88 -7.90
C GLU A 72 1.99 -19.34 -8.00
N LEU A 73 3.12 -18.67 -7.73
CA LEU A 73 3.30 -17.23 -7.94
C LEU A 73 3.97 -16.97 -9.29
N ASN A 74 3.20 -16.48 -10.26
CA ASN A 74 3.71 -16.11 -11.57
C ASN A 74 4.39 -14.73 -11.55
N ILE A 75 5.69 -14.68 -11.87
CA ILE A 75 6.48 -13.44 -11.95
C ILE A 75 7.11 -13.35 -13.34
N ASN A 76 6.90 -12.22 -14.02
CA ASN A 76 7.60 -11.90 -15.27
C ASN A 76 8.77 -10.95 -14.99
N LEU A 77 9.99 -11.41 -15.27
CA LEU A 77 11.22 -10.66 -15.06
C LEU A 77 11.78 -10.23 -16.42
N LYS A 78 11.90 -8.91 -16.64
CA LYS A 78 12.49 -8.38 -17.87
C LYS A 78 13.99 -8.12 -17.75
N SER A 79 14.42 -7.63 -16.59
CA SER A 79 15.82 -7.33 -16.30
C SER A 79 16.04 -7.43 -14.81
N VAL A 80 17.11 -8.09 -14.41
CA VAL A 80 17.47 -8.29 -13.01
C VAL A 80 18.92 -7.85 -12.87
N ASN A 81 19.15 -6.88 -11.98
CA ASN A 81 20.49 -6.45 -11.58
C ASN A 81 20.57 -6.59 -10.07
N THR A 82 21.40 -7.50 -9.60
CA THR A 82 21.58 -7.81 -8.18
C THR A 82 23.05 -7.66 -7.82
N TYR A 83 23.32 -7.22 -6.59
CA TYR A 83 24.69 -7.14 -6.09
C TYR A 83 25.34 -8.52 -5.96
N ASP A 84 24.56 -9.49 -5.48
CA ASP A 84 24.96 -10.90 -5.35
C ASP A 84 24.26 -11.76 -6.40
N GLU A 85 24.79 -12.96 -6.63
CA GLU A 85 24.21 -13.95 -7.54
C GLU A 85 22.81 -14.40 -7.11
N VAL A 86 21.91 -14.54 -8.08
CA VAL A 86 20.56 -15.07 -7.86
C VAL A 86 20.59 -16.59 -7.95
N LYS A 87 20.30 -17.26 -6.84
CA LYS A 87 20.15 -18.72 -6.81
C LYS A 87 18.75 -19.12 -7.29
N VAL A 88 18.66 -19.90 -8.36
CA VAL A 88 17.39 -20.36 -8.95
C VAL A 88 17.38 -21.88 -8.99
N ASN A 89 16.29 -22.48 -8.49
CA ASN A 89 16.02 -23.91 -8.65
C ASN A 89 15.01 -24.10 -9.78
N ILE A 90 15.48 -24.66 -10.91
CA ILE A 90 14.65 -24.84 -12.10
C ILE A 90 14.19 -26.29 -12.18
N LYS A 91 12.88 -26.51 -12.27
CA LYS A 91 12.31 -27.86 -12.44
C LYS A 91 12.09 -28.22 -13.91
N SER A 92 11.64 -27.25 -14.71
CA SER A 92 11.36 -27.43 -16.14
C SER A 92 11.54 -26.10 -16.87
N ILE A 93 11.98 -26.18 -18.12
CA ILE A 93 12.06 -25.06 -19.05
C ILE A 93 11.33 -25.48 -20.32
N ASP A 94 10.43 -24.62 -20.81
CA ASP A 94 9.73 -24.79 -22.09
C ASP A 94 10.08 -23.59 -22.97
N THR A 95 10.74 -23.84 -24.09
CA THR A 95 11.21 -22.84 -25.06
C THR A 95 11.02 -23.38 -26.47
N GLN A 96 10.72 -22.48 -27.41
CA GLN A 96 10.58 -22.86 -28.83
C GLN A 96 11.92 -22.87 -29.58
N ASP A 97 12.88 -22.06 -29.10
CA ASP A 97 14.20 -21.91 -29.69
C ASP A 97 15.27 -22.56 -28.80
N GLU A 98 16.49 -22.66 -29.33
CA GLU A 98 17.67 -23.17 -28.60
C GLU A 98 17.97 -22.31 -27.37
N LEU A 99 18.22 -22.98 -26.23
CA LEU A 99 18.61 -22.34 -24.97
C LEU A 99 20.08 -22.63 -24.68
N ASP A 100 20.90 -21.59 -24.82
CA ASP A 100 22.31 -21.65 -24.45
C ASP A 100 22.47 -21.58 -22.92
N VAL A 101 23.12 -22.60 -22.34
CA VAL A 101 23.45 -22.64 -20.90
C VAL A 101 24.94 -22.96 -20.71
N ASN A 102 25.58 -22.23 -19.79
CA ASN A 102 26.93 -22.54 -19.33
C ASN A 102 26.83 -23.37 -18.05
N ILE A 103 27.50 -24.52 -18.02
CA ILE A 103 27.44 -25.47 -16.90
C ILE A 103 28.87 -25.78 -16.45
N ASP A 104 29.16 -25.47 -15.20
CA ASP A 104 30.47 -25.76 -14.60
C ASP A 104 30.56 -27.19 -14.04
N GLU A 105 29.43 -27.72 -13.53
CA GLU A 105 29.40 -29.01 -12.83
C GLU A 105 28.08 -29.75 -13.04
N VAL A 106 28.17 -31.07 -13.25
CA VAL A 106 27.02 -31.98 -13.27
C VAL A 106 27.29 -33.18 -12.38
N GLY A 107 26.43 -33.40 -11.38
CA GLY A 107 26.46 -34.60 -10.53
C GLY A 107 27.79 -34.83 -9.80
N GLY A 108 28.49 -33.78 -9.34
CA GLY A 108 29.75 -33.91 -8.62
C GLY A 108 31.02 -33.84 -9.50
N ARG A 109 30.88 -33.64 -10.82
CA ARG A 109 32.02 -33.64 -11.77
C ARG A 109 32.08 -32.33 -12.54
N PHE A 110 33.23 -31.67 -12.49
CA PHE A 110 33.52 -30.47 -13.27
C PHE A 110 33.59 -30.78 -14.76
N ILE A 111 33.12 -29.83 -15.58
CA ILE A 111 33.12 -29.95 -17.04
C ILE A 111 34.26 -29.09 -17.57
N SER A 112 35.30 -29.74 -18.09
CA SER A 112 36.53 -29.05 -18.51
C SER A 112 36.63 -28.79 -20.01
N GLU A 113 35.87 -29.51 -20.87
CA GLU A 113 35.73 -29.25 -22.31
C GLU A 113 34.88 -30.35 -22.98
N GLY A 114 33.90 -29.96 -23.82
CA GLY A 114 33.22 -30.87 -24.75
C GLY A 114 32.09 -31.73 -24.17
N LYS A 115 30.99 -31.79 -24.94
CA LYS A 115 29.81 -32.68 -24.87
C LYS A 115 29.50 -33.35 -23.52
N ILE A 116 28.36 -32.94 -22.93
CA ILE A 116 27.79 -33.56 -21.72
C ILE A 116 27.01 -34.82 -22.11
N ASP A 117 27.36 -35.97 -21.54
CA ASP A 117 26.56 -37.19 -21.69
C ASP A 117 25.36 -37.15 -20.73
N VAL A 118 24.20 -36.79 -21.28
CA VAL A 118 22.92 -36.77 -20.53
C VAL A 118 22.27 -38.14 -20.58
N ARG A 119 21.98 -38.73 -19.42
CA ARG A 119 21.17 -39.95 -19.32
C ARG A 119 19.70 -39.57 -19.21
N THR A 120 18.94 -39.81 -20.27
CA THR A 120 17.47 -39.70 -20.23
C THR A 120 16.89 -40.97 -19.62
N SER A 121 16.15 -40.84 -18.52
CA SER A 121 15.26 -41.92 -18.05
C SER A 121 13.91 -41.70 -18.71
N ASN A 122 13.47 -42.66 -19.53
CA ASN A 122 12.08 -42.74 -19.98
C ASN A 122 11.16 -43.13 -18.82
#